data_AF-A0A2S7XE38-F1
#
_entry.id   AF-A0A2S7XE38-F1
#
_cell.length_a   1.000
_cell.length_b   1.000
_cell.length_c   1.000
_cell.angle_alpha   90.00
_cell.angle_beta   90.00
_cell.angle_gamma   90.00
#
_symmetry.space_group_name_H-M   'P 1'
#
loop_
_entity.id
_entity.type
_entity.pdbx_description
1 polymer ?
#
loop_
_entity_poly.entity_id
_entity_poly.type
_entity_poly.pdbx_seq_one_letter_code
_entity_poly.pdbx_strand_id
1 'polypeptide(L)'
;MKHTSKFFSSKLLSVALSLFLLNGCSLLELKIESQAVPLTTTELNTRILTRGYSKHFFSEVEAAADEIALTYPKDDVLHQSYVLLWKINAEEGLQRAAYQVSPQIALIDSWVFAAQMEQFFSVGGKGAALFESDADFKASQLLHEDIKALAEKLLSKSEFNEAQEFITDFVSKNQFESLMMRRTPALKAWLAHQNIDESEAVATLGTMPEALGDVSDRLGLVSEQTPKIMTWKAQLIALNSNVNGNDINKTMESLRHTSESFQDFVKNNPEYMQNLAEQMSLQLQPLLDDLDMKTDDKLNQLSAERVALEAMVAREREELVNMVERERKAIAIIVSQEREKFTQDLDKVSQDVLTLAMDKVIDLIKSTIIYFILFILAIFFAPLGLGYFLGKRAAIKKTTV
;
A
#
# COMPACT_ATOMS: atom_id res chain seq x y z
N MET A 1 -82.91 15.61 -45.22
CA MET A 1 -81.82 14.86 -44.55
C MET A 1 -80.45 15.16 -45.18
N LYS A 2 -79.88 16.36 -45.01
CA LYS A 2 -78.51 16.67 -45.49
C LYS A 2 -77.62 17.41 -44.48
N HIS A 3 -78.10 17.68 -43.27
CA HIS A 3 -77.34 18.44 -42.26
C HIS A 3 -76.73 17.61 -41.12
N THR A 4 -76.99 16.30 -41.06
CA THR A 4 -76.54 15.45 -39.94
C THR A 4 -75.20 14.74 -40.15
N SER A 5 -74.69 14.59 -41.39
CA SER A 5 -73.44 13.84 -41.62
C SER A 5 -72.16 14.66 -41.39
N LYS A 6 -72.19 15.99 -41.59
CA LYS A 6 -71.01 16.85 -41.37
C LYS A 6 -70.65 17.00 -39.90
N PHE A 7 -71.64 16.99 -39.00
CA PHE A 7 -71.40 17.15 -37.57
C PHE A 7 -70.80 15.90 -36.92
N PHE A 8 -71.13 14.71 -37.46
CA PHE A 8 -70.59 13.44 -36.95
C PHE A 8 -69.13 13.23 -37.38
N SER A 9 -68.78 13.62 -38.61
CA SER A 9 -67.42 13.54 -39.13
C SER A 9 -66.44 14.48 -38.40
N SER A 10 -66.88 15.69 -38.04
CA SER A 10 -66.06 16.66 -37.29
C SER A 10 -65.77 16.22 -35.84
N LYS A 11 -66.74 15.57 -35.17
CA LYS A 11 -66.54 15.03 -33.82
C LYS A 11 -65.64 13.81 -33.82
N LEU A 12 -65.78 12.92 -34.80
CA LEU A 12 -64.88 11.77 -34.96
C LEU A 12 -63.44 12.20 -35.26
N LEU A 13 -63.24 13.25 -36.07
CA LEU A 13 -61.91 13.77 -36.36
C LEU A 13 -61.25 14.40 -35.11
N SER A 14 -62.02 15.11 -34.28
CA SER A 14 -61.50 15.71 -33.04
C SER A 14 -61.17 14.67 -31.97
N VAL A 15 -61.97 13.60 -31.88
CA VAL A 15 -61.70 12.47 -30.97
C VAL A 15 -60.50 11.65 -31.45
N ALA A 16 -60.37 11.41 -32.76
CA ALA A 16 -59.21 10.74 -33.33
C ALA A 16 -57.91 11.54 -33.12
N LEU A 17 -57.94 12.86 -33.32
CA LEU A 17 -56.79 13.73 -33.09
C LEU A 17 -56.39 13.81 -31.61
N SER A 18 -57.37 13.79 -30.70
CA SER A 18 -57.13 13.74 -29.25
C SER A 18 -56.54 12.40 -28.81
N LEU A 19 -56.97 11.28 -29.42
CA LEU A 19 -56.41 9.95 -29.20
C LEU A 19 -54.98 9.82 -29.75
N PHE A 20 -54.64 10.50 -30.86
CA PHE A 20 -53.27 10.52 -31.38
C PHE A 20 -52.32 11.37 -30.51
N LEU A 21 -52.80 12.46 -29.91
CA LEU A 21 -51.99 13.28 -28.99
C LEU A 21 -51.75 12.60 -27.64
N LEU A 22 -52.66 11.74 -27.18
CA LEU A 22 -52.48 10.96 -25.94
C LEU A 22 -51.54 9.76 -26.11
N ASN A 23 -51.34 9.26 -27.33
CA ASN A 23 -50.36 8.19 -27.61
C ASN A 23 -48.95 8.71 -27.92
N GLY A 24 -48.76 10.04 -27.99
CA GLY A 24 -47.45 10.66 -28.23
C GLY A 24 -46.56 10.79 -26.98
N CYS A 25 -47.09 10.57 -25.77
CA CYS A 25 -46.34 10.76 -24.52
C CYS A 25 -45.62 9.50 -24.00
N SER A 26 -45.74 8.35 -24.67
CA SER A 26 -45.12 7.09 -24.20
C SER A 26 -43.82 6.72 -24.94
N LEU A 27 -43.37 7.54 -25.89
CA LEU A 27 -42.16 7.28 -26.69
C LEU A 27 -41.09 8.36 -26.50
N LEU A 28 -41.01 8.90 -25.29
CA LEU A 28 -39.78 9.49 -24.79
C LEU A 28 -39.25 8.54 -23.71
N GLU A 29 -38.80 7.36 -24.14
CA GLU A 29 -37.72 6.68 -23.43
C GLU A 29 -36.53 7.63 -23.50
N LEU A 30 -36.48 8.57 -22.55
CA LEU A 30 -35.24 9.14 -22.09
C LEU A 30 -34.40 7.93 -21.69
N LYS A 31 -33.60 7.44 -22.64
CA LYS A 31 -32.34 6.78 -22.33
C LYS A 31 -31.53 7.81 -21.56
N ILE A 32 -31.83 7.93 -20.27
CA ILE A 32 -30.86 8.38 -19.30
C ILE A 32 -29.82 7.28 -19.40
N GLU A 33 -28.82 7.48 -20.27
CA GLU A 33 -27.59 6.71 -20.27
C GLU A 33 -26.97 6.96 -18.90
N SER A 34 -27.48 6.23 -17.91
CA SER A 34 -26.79 5.99 -16.66
C SER A 34 -25.43 5.47 -17.11
N GLN A 35 -24.38 6.25 -16.87
CA GLN A 35 -22.99 5.91 -17.18
C GLN A 35 -22.53 4.62 -16.47
N ALA A 36 -23.39 3.98 -15.67
CA ALA A 36 -23.14 2.70 -15.05
C ALA A 36 -23.09 1.57 -16.09
N VAL A 37 -21.88 1.02 -16.28
CA VAL A 37 -21.66 -0.21 -17.02
C VAL A 37 -22.24 -1.37 -16.20
N PRO A 38 -23.14 -2.20 -16.78
CA PRO A 38 -23.65 -3.38 -16.09
C PRO A 38 -22.53 -4.37 -15.80
N LEU A 39 -22.66 -5.08 -14.68
CA LEU A 39 -21.67 -6.09 -14.32
C LEU A 39 -21.69 -7.23 -15.33
N THR A 40 -20.49 -7.74 -15.62
CA THR A 40 -20.34 -8.97 -16.39
C THR A 40 -20.88 -10.16 -15.60
N THR A 41 -21.24 -11.23 -16.30
CA THR A 41 -21.65 -12.49 -15.66
C THR A 41 -20.59 -13.02 -14.69
N THR A 42 -19.30 -12.84 -15.01
CA THR A 42 -18.20 -13.25 -14.16
C THR A 42 -18.15 -12.44 -12.86
N GLU A 43 -18.34 -11.12 -12.94
CA GLU A 43 -18.39 -10.25 -11.75
C GLU A 43 -19.60 -10.54 -10.87
N LEU A 44 -20.77 -10.78 -11.46
CA LEU A 44 -21.96 -11.18 -10.73
C LEU A 44 -21.77 -12.52 -10.02
N ASN A 45 -21.24 -13.53 -10.72
CA ASN A 45 -20.92 -14.83 -10.14
C ASN A 45 -19.88 -14.71 -9.02
N THR A 46 -18.86 -13.87 -9.21
CA THR A 46 -17.83 -13.60 -8.20
C THR A 46 -18.46 -13.01 -6.95
N ARG A 47 -19.36 -12.02 -7.10
CA ARG A 47 -20.08 -11.40 -5.99
C ARG A 47 -20.90 -12.45 -5.23
N ILE A 48 -21.75 -13.21 -5.93
CA ILE A 48 -22.64 -14.21 -5.32
C ILE A 48 -21.84 -15.28 -4.58
N LEU A 49 -20.82 -15.84 -5.22
CA LEU A 49 -20.05 -16.94 -4.65
C LEU A 49 -19.14 -16.49 -3.49
N THR A 50 -18.55 -15.30 -3.55
CA THR A 50 -17.77 -14.73 -2.43
C THR A 50 -18.64 -14.49 -1.20
N ARG A 51 -19.92 -14.11 -1.40
CA ARG A 51 -20.89 -13.97 -0.31
C ARG A 51 -21.34 -15.33 0.24
N GLY A 52 -21.53 -16.31 -0.63
CA GLY A 52 -21.78 -17.69 -0.23
C GLY A 52 -20.65 -18.23 0.64
N TYR A 53 -19.40 -17.98 0.23
CA TYR A 53 -18.22 -18.26 1.03
C TYR A 53 -18.23 -17.54 2.39
N SER A 54 -18.67 -16.28 2.46
CA SER A 54 -18.73 -15.56 3.74
C SER A 54 -19.61 -16.28 4.77
N LYS A 55 -20.77 -16.81 4.36
CA LYS A 55 -21.65 -17.60 5.24
C LYS A 55 -21.00 -18.90 5.71
N HIS A 56 -20.32 -19.59 4.78
CA HIS A 56 -19.55 -20.79 5.08
C HIS A 56 -18.45 -20.49 6.11
N PHE A 57 -17.68 -19.43 5.88
CA PHE A 57 -16.64 -18.98 6.80
C PHE A 57 -17.15 -18.70 8.20
N PHE A 58 -18.25 -17.96 8.33
CA PHE A 58 -18.83 -17.68 9.65
C PHE A 58 -19.21 -18.98 10.37
N SER A 59 -19.85 -19.91 9.65
CA SER A 59 -20.27 -21.19 10.22
C SER A 59 -19.10 -22.05 10.69
N GLU A 60 -18.02 -22.14 9.90
CA GLU A 60 -16.83 -22.92 10.26
C GLU A 60 -16.04 -22.31 11.43
N VAL A 61 -15.88 -20.99 11.45
CA VAL A 61 -15.26 -20.30 12.59
C VAL A 61 -16.10 -20.48 13.85
N GLU A 62 -17.43 -20.32 13.76
CA GLU A 62 -18.33 -20.54 14.88
C GLU A 62 -18.22 -21.97 15.42
N ALA A 63 -18.26 -22.98 14.54
CA ALA A 63 -18.20 -24.38 14.92
C ALA A 63 -16.87 -24.76 15.58
N ALA A 64 -15.75 -24.35 14.97
CA ALA A 64 -14.42 -24.64 15.52
C ALA A 64 -14.18 -23.90 16.84
N ALA A 65 -14.62 -22.64 16.94
CA ALA A 65 -14.54 -21.88 18.18
C ALA A 65 -15.37 -22.50 19.31
N ASP A 66 -16.59 -22.96 19.01
CA ASP A 66 -17.44 -23.63 19.99
C ASP A 66 -16.88 -24.99 20.41
N GLU A 67 -16.23 -25.73 19.49
CA GLU A 67 -15.48 -26.95 19.83
C GLU A 67 -14.33 -26.65 20.81
N ILE A 68 -13.53 -25.62 20.53
CA ILE A 68 -12.44 -25.19 21.42
C ILE A 68 -12.99 -24.73 22.77
N ALA A 69 -14.12 -24.01 22.80
CA ALA A 69 -14.72 -23.56 24.06
C ALA A 69 -15.06 -24.73 25.01
N LEU A 70 -15.43 -25.89 24.45
CA LEU A 70 -15.77 -27.10 25.20
C LEU A 70 -14.56 -27.78 25.84
N THR A 71 -13.34 -27.53 25.33
CA THR A 71 -12.12 -28.11 25.91
C THR A 71 -11.70 -27.41 27.19
N TYR A 72 -12.17 -26.17 27.42
CA TYR A 72 -11.86 -25.39 28.61
C TYR A 72 -12.99 -25.41 29.64
N PRO A 73 -12.67 -25.36 30.95
CA PRO A 73 -13.66 -25.11 31.99
C PRO A 73 -14.42 -23.79 31.75
N LYS A 74 -15.68 -23.72 32.18
CA LYS A 74 -16.51 -22.51 32.01
C LYS A 74 -16.03 -21.33 32.86
N ASP A 75 -15.28 -21.60 33.92
CA ASP A 75 -14.66 -20.63 34.81
C ASP A 75 -13.26 -20.18 34.35
N ASP A 76 -12.73 -20.78 33.26
CA ASP A 76 -11.51 -20.31 32.62
C ASP A 76 -11.79 -19.04 31.80
N VAL A 77 -11.82 -17.91 32.50
CA VAL A 77 -12.12 -16.59 31.90
C VAL A 77 -11.17 -16.25 30.75
N LEU A 78 -9.91 -16.67 30.82
CA LEU A 78 -8.89 -16.32 29.84
C LEU A 78 -9.16 -16.99 28.49
N HIS A 79 -9.24 -18.31 28.47
CA HIS A 79 -9.42 -19.05 27.21
C HIS A 79 -10.83 -18.88 26.64
N GLN A 80 -11.85 -18.77 27.50
CA GLN A 80 -13.21 -18.42 27.05
C GLN A 80 -13.24 -17.03 26.39
N SER A 81 -12.48 -16.06 26.93
CA SER A 81 -12.34 -14.74 26.30
C SER A 81 -11.61 -14.82 24.96
N TYR A 82 -10.58 -15.65 24.83
CA TYR A 82 -9.84 -15.83 23.56
C TYR A 82 -10.73 -16.42 22.46
N VAL A 83 -11.54 -17.42 22.79
CA VAL A 83 -12.51 -17.99 21.83
C VAL A 83 -13.49 -16.92 21.35
N LEU A 84 -14.08 -16.14 22.27
CA LEU A 84 -15.00 -15.07 21.88
C LEU A 84 -14.33 -13.98 21.04
N LEU A 85 -13.10 -13.59 21.40
CA LEU A 85 -12.31 -12.64 20.62
C LEU A 85 -12.02 -13.16 19.21
N TRP A 86 -11.73 -14.45 19.05
CA TRP A 86 -11.56 -15.05 17.73
C TRP A 86 -12.85 -14.92 16.90
N LYS A 87 -14.00 -15.40 17.42
CA LYS A 87 -15.29 -15.34 16.71
C LYS A 87 -15.62 -13.91 16.25
N ILE A 88 -15.57 -12.96 17.19
CA ILE A 88 -15.92 -11.55 16.92
C ILE A 88 -15.02 -10.96 15.85
N ASN A 89 -13.69 -11.11 15.98
CA ASN A 89 -12.76 -10.41 15.09
C ASN A 89 -12.59 -11.12 13.74
N ALA A 90 -12.74 -12.44 13.68
CA ALA A 90 -12.74 -13.19 12.42
C ALA A 90 -13.96 -12.81 11.57
N GLU A 91 -15.15 -12.76 12.16
CA GLU A 91 -16.37 -12.41 11.43
C GLU A 91 -16.39 -10.94 11.02
N GLU A 92 -16.08 -10.01 11.92
CA GLU A 92 -16.00 -8.59 11.56
C GLU A 92 -14.90 -8.32 10.51
N GLY A 93 -13.77 -9.02 10.65
CA GLY A 93 -12.64 -8.91 9.73
C GLY A 93 -13.01 -9.37 8.32
N LEU A 94 -13.65 -10.54 8.21
CA LEU A 94 -14.10 -11.03 6.91
C LEU A 94 -15.25 -10.18 6.34
N GLN A 95 -16.21 -9.72 7.15
CA GLN A 95 -17.27 -8.81 6.65
C GLN A 95 -16.68 -7.58 5.98
N ARG A 96 -15.65 -6.96 6.59
CA ARG A 96 -14.96 -5.81 6.00
C ARG A 96 -14.16 -6.15 4.74
N ALA A 97 -13.76 -7.40 4.57
CA ALA A 97 -13.03 -7.88 3.39
C ALA A 97 -13.99 -8.27 2.24
N ALA A 98 -15.10 -8.92 2.57
CA ALA A 98 -16.10 -9.40 1.60
C ALA A 98 -17.05 -8.29 1.13
N TYR A 99 -17.23 -7.21 1.90
CA TYR A 99 -18.13 -6.09 1.54
C TYR A 99 -17.41 -4.95 0.83
N GLN A 100 -16.47 -5.29 -0.04
CA GLN A 100 -15.86 -4.33 -0.94
C GLN A 100 -16.81 -3.98 -2.08
N VAL A 101 -16.65 -2.80 -2.66
CA VAL A 101 -17.52 -2.31 -3.74
C VAL A 101 -17.39 -3.18 -5.00
N SER A 102 -16.15 -3.47 -5.38
CA SER A 102 -15.83 -4.32 -6.52
C SER A 102 -15.90 -5.82 -6.14
N PRO A 103 -16.58 -6.67 -6.93
CA PRO A 103 -16.63 -8.12 -6.69
C PRO A 103 -15.24 -8.78 -6.68
N GLN A 104 -14.35 -8.39 -7.60
CA GLN A 104 -13.01 -8.95 -7.68
C GLN A 104 -12.17 -8.54 -6.47
N ILE A 105 -12.24 -7.28 -6.05
CA ILE A 105 -11.57 -6.83 -4.82
C ILE A 105 -12.12 -7.58 -3.62
N ALA A 106 -13.44 -7.78 -3.50
CA ALA A 106 -14.02 -8.55 -2.41
C ALA A 106 -13.45 -9.97 -2.34
N LEU A 107 -13.29 -10.64 -3.48
CA LEU A 107 -12.67 -11.96 -3.58
C LEU A 107 -11.21 -11.94 -3.09
N ILE A 108 -10.41 -11.00 -3.59
CA ILE A 108 -8.99 -10.88 -3.23
C ILE A 108 -8.81 -10.51 -1.76
N ASP A 109 -9.52 -9.49 -1.25
CA ASP A 109 -9.44 -9.08 0.16
C ASP A 109 -9.88 -10.22 1.10
N SER A 110 -10.91 -11.00 0.72
CA SER A 110 -11.36 -12.16 1.50
C SER A 110 -10.32 -13.27 1.51
N TRP A 111 -9.67 -13.51 0.36
CA TRP A 111 -8.58 -14.48 0.26
C TRP A 111 -7.37 -14.05 1.10
N VAL A 112 -6.97 -12.78 1.04
CA VAL A 112 -5.93 -12.21 1.90
C VAL A 112 -6.28 -12.44 3.37
N PHE A 113 -7.52 -12.13 3.79
CA PHE A 113 -7.93 -12.28 5.17
C PHE A 113 -7.86 -13.73 5.66
N ALA A 114 -8.35 -14.69 4.86
CA ALA A 114 -8.28 -16.12 5.19
C ALA A 114 -6.84 -16.62 5.27
N ALA A 115 -5.97 -16.19 4.34
CA ALA A 115 -4.55 -16.55 4.35
C ALA A 115 -3.81 -15.95 5.56
N GLN A 116 -4.12 -14.71 5.95
CA GLN A 116 -3.58 -14.10 7.18
C GLN A 116 -4.03 -14.85 8.43
N MET A 117 -5.29 -15.32 8.47
CA MET A 117 -5.82 -16.11 9.58
C MET A 117 -5.16 -17.48 9.67
N GLU A 118 -4.99 -18.19 8.54
CA GLU A 118 -4.22 -19.45 8.51
C GLU A 118 -2.80 -19.23 9.01
N GLN A 119 -2.11 -18.21 8.49
CA GLN A 119 -0.74 -17.92 8.92
C GLN A 119 -0.67 -17.60 10.42
N PHE A 120 -1.67 -16.91 10.98
CA PHE A 120 -1.72 -16.57 12.40
C PHE A 120 -1.75 -17.81 13.29
N PHE A 121 -2.57 -18.81 12.95
CA PHE A 121 -2.71 -20.06 13.70
C PHE A 121 -1.72 -21.16 13.28
N SER A 122 -1.02 -20.98 12.15
CA SER A 122 -0.02 -21.94 11.66
C SER A 122 1.13 -22.18 12.65
N VAL A 123 1.83 -23.31 12.47
CA VAL A 123 3.00 -23.65 13.29
C VAL A 123 4.06 -22.56 13.18
N GLY A 124 4.35 -21.88 14.29
CA GLY A 124 5.28 -20.75 14.35
C GLY A 124 4.62 -19.37 14.16
N GLY A 125 3.32 -19.33 13.88
CA GLY A 125 2.49 -18.13 13.91
C GLY A 125 2.28 -17.60 15.33
N LYS A 126 1.88 -16.33 15.43
CA LYS A 126 1.67 -15.64 16.73
C LYS A 126 0.47 -16.17 17.52
N GLY A 127 -0.46 -16.85 16.85
CA GLY A 127 -1.64 -17.47 17.44
C GLY A 127 -1.47 -18.96 17.76
N ALA A 128 -0.37 -19.59 17.36
CA ALA A 128 -0.19 -21.05 17.40
C ALA A 128 -0.27 -21.69 18.80
N ALA A 129 -0.07 -20.90 19.86
CA ALA A 129 -0.09 -21.37 21.25
C ALA A 129 -1.27 -20.79 22.05
N LEU A 130 -2.26 -20.20 21.37
CA LEU A 130 -3.44 -19.62 22.04
C LEU A 130 -4.43 -20.68 22.53
N PHE A 131 -4.47 -21.82 21.85
CA PHE A 131 -5.36 -22.93 22.18
C PHE A 131 -4.60 -24.25 22.26
N GLU A 132 -5.07 -25.17 23.11
CA GLU A 132 -4.51 -26.52 23.23
C GLU A 132 -4.93 -27.45 22.07
N SER A 133 -6.10 -27.19 21.50
CA SER A 133 -6.61 -27.90 20.32
C SER A 133 -6.03 -27.31 19.03
N ASP A 134 -5.99 -28.12 17.96
CA ASP A 134 -5.60 -27.69 16.61
C ASP A 134 -6.79 -27.32 15.71
N ALA A 135 -8.00 -27.22 16.28
CA ALA A 135 -9.23 -26.91 15.57
C ALA A 135 -9.21 -25.49 14.94
N ASP A 136 -8.55 -24.53 15.58
CA ASP A 136 -8.32 -23.18 15.06
C ASP A 136 -7.50 -23.19 13.77
N PHE A 137 -6.35 -23.89 13.79
CA PHE A 137 -5.49 -24.03 12.65
C PHE A 137 -6.19 -24.80 11.51
N LYS A 138 -6.83 -25.94 11.81
CA LYS A 138 -7.57 -26.74 10.82
C LYS A 138 -8.69 -25.94 10.15
N ALA A 139 -9.49 -25.22 10.93
CA ALA A 139 -10.56 -24.39 10.39
C ALA A 139 -9.98 -23.27 9.51
N SER A 140 -8.92 -22.59 9.96
CA SER A 140 -8.28 -21.53 9.18
C SER A 140 -7.66 -22.03 7.87
N GLN A 141 -7.04 -23.22 7.88
CA GLN A 141 -6.52 -23.87 6.69
C GLN A 141 -7.63 -24.23 5.70
N LEU A 142 -8.69 -24.89 6.17
CA LEU A 142 -9.85 -25.24 5.35
C LEU A 142 -10.42 -23.99 4.66
N LEU A 143 -10.61 -22.91 5.43
CA LEU A 143 -11.19 -21.66 4.92
C LEU A 143 -10.29 -20.96 3.90
N HIS A 144 -8.97 -21.04 4.06
CA HIS A 144 -8.03 -20.54 3.07
C HIS A 144 -8.04 -21.40 1.79
N GLU A 145 -8.06 -22.72 1.92
CA GLU A 145 -8.15 -23.62 0.77
C GLU A 145 -9.46 -23.42 -0.01
N ASP A 146 -10.58 -23.24 0.67
CA ASP A 146 -11.90 -23.02 0.06
C ASP A 146 -11.96 -21.73 -0.76
N ILE A 147 -11.46 -20.60 -0.21
CA ILE A 147 -11.45 -19.33 -0.96
C ILE A 147 -10.45 -19.37 -2.11
N LYS A 148 -9.31 -20.05 -1.94
CA LYS A 148 -8.33 -20.25 -3.02
C LYS A 148 -8.93 -21.08 -4.15
N ALA A 149 -9.60 -22.18 -3.83
CA ALA A 149 -10.29 -23.02 -4.82
C ALA A 149 -11.46 -22.28 -5.48
N LEU A 150 -12.12 -21.36 -4.76
CA LEU A 150 -13.13 -20.48 -5.34
C LEU A 150 -12.50 -19.48 -6.33
N ALA A 151 -11.38 -18.84 -5.94
CA ALA A 151 -10.66 -17.90 -6.79
C ALA A 151 -10.13 -18.56 -8.07
N GLU A 152 -9.61 -19.79 -7.97
CA GLU A 152 -9.13 -20.57 -9.13
C GLU A 152 -10.24 -20.84 -10.16
N LYS A 153 -11.50 -20.98 -9.71
CA LYS A 153 -12.67 -21.18 -10.57
C LYS A 153 -13.19 -19.89 -11.21
N LEU A 154 -12.99 -18.76 -10.53
CA LEU A 154 -13.57 -17.46 -10.91
C LEU A 154 -12.63 -16.61 -11.77
N LEU A 155 -11.32 -16.70 -11.51
CA LEU A 155 -10.29 -15.92 -12.19
C LEU A 155 -9.73 -16.70 -13.38
N SER A 156 -9.21 -15.99 -14.38
CA SER A 156 -8.39 -16.64 -15.38
C SER A 156 -7.09 -17.17 -14.77
N LYS A 157 -6.44 -18.10 -15.46
CA LYS A 157 -5.19 -18.70 -14.95
C LYS A 157 -4.08 -17.66 -14.72
N SER A 158 -4.02 -16.59 -15.51
CA SER A 158 -3.03 -15.52 -15.31
C SER A 158 -3.35 -14.74 -14.04
N GLU A 159 -4.59 -14.25 -13.94
CA GLU A 159 -5.06 -13.45 -12.80
C GLU A 159 -4.97 -14.22 -11.49
N PHE A 160 -5.26 -15.53 -11.50
CA PHE A 160 -5.11 -16.38 -10.33
C PHE A 160 -3.65 -16.48 -9.87
N ASN A 161 -2.71 -16.68 -10.80
CA ASN A 161 -1.28 -16.78 -10.46
C ASN A 161 -0.75 -15.43 -9.92
N GLU A 162 -1.13 -14.32 -10.56
CA GLU A 162 -0.79 -12.96 -10.10
C GLU A 162 -1.36 -12.69 -8.70
N ALA A 163 -2.64 -13.01 -8.48
CA ALA A 163 -3.27 -12.92 -7.17
C ALA A 163 -2.54 -13.79 -6.14
N GLN A 164 -2.19 -15.04 -6.47
CA GLN A 164 -1.50 -15.93 -5.56
C GLN A 164 -0.11 -15.39 -5.16
N GLU A 165 0.64 -14.85 -6.11
CA GLU A 165 1.95 -14.24 -5.86
C GLU A 165 1.81 -13.01 -4.96
N PHE A 166 0.89 -12.09 -5.30
CA PHE A 166 0.60 -10.91 -4.50
C PHE A 166 0.19 -11.27 -3.07
N ILE A 167 -0.76 -12.20 -2.90
CA ILE A 167 -1.27 -12.58 -1.58
C ILE A 167 -0.16 -13.19 -0.73
N THR A 168 0.66 -14.06 -1.31
CA THR A 168 1.80 -14.68 -0.60
C THR A 168 2.76 -13.61 -0.08
N ASP A 169 3.13 -12.63 -0.92
CA ASP A 169 4.00 -11.53 -0.52
C ASP A 169 3.34 -10.60 0.51
N PHE A 170 2.08 -10.21 0.29
CA PHE A 170 1.34 -9.30 1.15
C PHE A 170 1.12 -9.86 2.55
N VAL A 171 0.71 -11.12 2.64
CA VAL A 171 0.46 -11.85 3.89
C VAL A 171 1.75 -11.96 4.71
N SER A 172 2.88 -12.28 4.05
CA SER A 172 4.18 -12.38 4.73
C SER A 172 4.60 -11.10 5.45
N LYS A 173 4.23 -9.93 4.89
CA LYS A 173 4.55 -8.59 5.41
C LYS A 173 3.52 -8.05 6.39
N ASN A 174 2.26 -8.50 6.28
CA ASN A 174 1.13 -7.98 7.05
C ASN A 174 0.48 -9.10 7.87
N GLN A 175 1.23 -9.68 8.80
CA GLN A 175 0.73 -10.78 9.62
C GLN A 175 -0.22 -10.26 10.72
N PHE A 176 -1.18 -11.09 11.15
CA PHE A 176 -1.95 -10.74 12.35
C PHE A 176 -1.08 -10.83 13.60
N GLU A 177 -1.17 -9.79 14.43
CA GLU A 177 -0.39 -9.67 15.65
C GLU A 177 -1.08 -10.29 16.87
N SER A 178 -2.41 -10.43 16.82
CA SER A 178 -3.25 -10.87 17.94
C SER A 178 -4.64 -11.27 17.45
N LEU A 179 -5.45 -11.84 18.35
CA LEU A 179 -6.86 -12.16 18.13
C LEU A 179 -7.73 -10.96 17.72
N MET A 180 -7.23 -9.72 17.85
CA MET A 180 -7.90 -8.54 17.32
C MET A 180 -7.93 -8.51 15.77
N MET A 181 -7.14 -9.37 15.11
CA MET A 181 -7.09 -9.57 13.65
C MET A 181 -7.16 -8.25 12.86
N ARG A 182 -6.37 -7.26 13.31
CA ARG A 182 -6.35 -5.93 12.69
C ARG A 182 -5.79 -6.03 11.28
N ARG A 183 -6.68 -5.94 10.30
CA ARG A 183 -6.37 -6.00 8.88
C ARG A 183 -5.77 -4.69 8.37
N THR A 184 -4.72 -4.82 7.57
CA THR A 184 -4.30 -3.80 6.60
C THR A 184 -5.09 -4.01 5.31
N PRO A 185 -5.90 -3.05 4.83
CA PRO A 185 -6.65 -3.20 3.58
C PRO A 185 -5.71 -3.50 2.40
N ALA A 186 -5.99 -4.57 1.63
CA ALA A 186 -5.12 -4.99 0.54
C ALA A 186 -5.43 -4.25 -0.77
N LEU A 187 -6.63 -3.67 -0.92
CA LEU A 187 -7.07 -2.90 -2.09
C LEU A 187 -5.98 -1.98 -2.68
N LYS A 188 -5.40 -1.08 -1.88
CA LYS A 188 -4.40 -0.13 -2.39
C LYS A 188 -3.13 -0.83 -2.89
N ALA A 189 -2.67 -1.83 -2.15
CA ALA A 189 -1.49 -2.60 -2.53
C ALA A 189 -1.76 -3.45 -3.78
N TRP A 190 -2.98 -3.97 -3.92
CA TRP A 190 -3.43 -4.72 -5.09
C TRP A 190 -3.54 -3.86 -6.34
N LEU A 191 -4.15 -2.67 -6.25
CA LEU A 191 -4.23 -1.72 -7.38
C LEU A 191 -2.82 -1.30 -7.84
N ALA A 192 -1.93 -1.01 -6.89
CA ALA A 192 -0.53 -0.71 -7.20
C ALA A 192 0.20 -1.90 -7.86
N HIS A 193 -0.10 -3.13 -7.43
CA HIS A 193 0.45 -4.35 -8.04
C HIS A 193 -0.02 -4.53 -9.49
N GLN A 194 -1.30 -4.26 -9.76
CA GLN A 194 -1.89 -4.35 -11.10
C GLN A 194 -1.62 -3.11 -11.98
N ASN A 195 -0.96 -2.06 -11.46
CA ASN A 195 -0.80 -0.75 -12.12
C ASN A 195 -2.12 -0.10 -12.54
N ILE A 196 -3.18 -0.30 -11.75
CA ILE A 196 -4.53 0.25 -11.98
C ILE A 196 -4.67 1.56 -11.20
N ASP A 197 -5.23 2.59 -11.84
CA ASP A 197 -5.53 3.86 -11.16
C ASP A 197 -6.74 3.69 -10.21
N GLU A 198 -6.69 4.34 -9.04
CA GLU A 198 -7.77 4.21 -8.04
C GLU A 198 -9.15 4.66 -8.56
N SER A 199 -9.21 5.52 -9.58
CA SER A 199 -10.46 5.95 -10.21
C SER A 199 -11.14 4.87 -11.04
N GLU A 200 -10.38 3.96 -11.66
CA GLU A 200 -10.94 2.83 -12.43
C GLU A 200 -11.63 1.80 -11.53
N ALA A 201 -11.19 1.68 -10.27
CA ALA A 201 -11.81 0.75 -9.31
C ALA A 201 -13.25 1.14 -8.94
N VAL A 202 -13.59 2.43 -8.95
CA VAL A 202 -14.93 2.95 -8.59
C VAL A 202 -15.96 2.68 -9.69
N ALA A 203 -15.53 2.50 -10.95
CA ALA A 203 -16.42 2.23 -12.08
C ALA A 203 -17.12 0.84 -12.02
N THR A 204 -16.69 -0.04 -11.11
CA THR A 204 -17.20 -1.43 -10.97
C THR A 204 -18.43 -1.57 -10.06
N LEU A 205 -19.15 -0.47 -9.81
CA LEU A 205 -20.37 -0.44 -8.99
C LEU A 205 -21.53 -1.24 -9.60
N GLY A 206 -21.55 -1.37 -10.94
CA GLY A 206 -22.69 -1.89 -11.68
C GLY A 206 -23.82 -0.86 -11.80
N THR A 207 -24.92 -1.27 -12.42
CA THR A 207 -26.13 -0.45 -12.53
C THR A 207 -26.77 -0.20 -11.16
N MET A 208 -27.59 0.85 -11.03
CA MET A 208 -28.29 1.15 -9.77
C MET A 208 -29.09 -0.05 -9.19
N PRO A 209 -29.87 -0.81 -9.99
CA PRO A 209 -30.51 -2.03 -9.50
C PRO A 209 -29.54 -3.08 -8.96
N GLU A 210 -28.38 -3.26 -9.59
CA GLU A 210 -27.34 -4.19 -9.13
C GLU A 210 -26.67 -3.71 -7.85
N ALA A 211 -26.42 -2.40 -7.72
CA ALA A 211 -25.87 -1.78 -6.51
C ALA A 211 -26.87 -1.86 -5.34
N LEU A 212 -28.16 -1.68 -5.59
CA LEU A 212 -29.19 -1.78 -4.57
C LEU A 212 -29.48 -3.23 -4.16
N GLY A 213 -29.46 -4.16 -5.13
CA GLY A 213 -29.44 -5.59 -4.83
C GLY A 213 -28.22 -5.97 -3.98
N ASP A 214 -27.06 -5.41 -4.29
CA ASP A 214 -25.84 -5.59 -3.50
C ASP A 214 -26.00 -5.07 -2.06
N VAL A 215 -26.57 -3.88 -1.85
CA VAL A 215 -26.89 -3.34 -0.52
C VAL A 215 -27.88 -4.23 0.23
N SER A 216 -28.95 -4.69 -0.44
CA SER A 216 -29.96 -5.56 0.15
C SER A 216 -29.36 -6.88 0.68
N ASP A 217 -28.51 -7.52 -0.13
CA ASP A 217 -27.85 -8.77 0.26
C ASP A 217 -26.89 -8.57 1.44
N ARG A 218 -26.16 -7.44 1.48
CA ARG A 218 -25.29 -7.09 2.61
C ARG A 218 -26.12 -6.86 3.88
N LEU A 219 -27.24 -6.14 3.78
CA LEU A 219 -28.14 -5.93 4.92
C LEU A 219 -28.70 -7.25 5.45
N GLY A 220 -29.00 -8.21 4.57
CA GLY A 220 -29.39 -9.55 4.95
C GLY A 220 -28.31 -10.25 5.81
N LEU A 221 -27.06 -10.25 5.33
CA LEU A 221 -25.93 -10.84 6.05
C LEU A 221 -25.63 -10.11 7.37
N VAL A 222 -25.64 -8.79 7.38
CA VAL A 222 -25.40 -7.98 8.58
C VAL A 222 -26.49 -8.22 9.62
N SER A 223 -27.74 -8.38 9.21
CA SER A 223 -28.84 -8.72 10.12
C SER A 223 -28.72 -10.14 10.71
N GLU A 224 -28.09 -11.06 9.98
CA GLU A 224 -27.79 -12.41 10.48
C GLU A 224 -26.69 -12.39 11.54
N GLN A 225 -25.62 -11.62 11.31
CA GLN A 225 -24.42 -11.66 12.15
C GLN A 225 -24.42 -10.68 13.32
N THR A 226 -25.04 -9.51 13.17
CA THR A 226 -25.02 -8.46 14.21
C THR A 226 -25.52 -8.95 15.58
N PRO A 227 -26.64 -9.69 15.69
CA PRO A 227 -27.10 -10.19 16.99
C PRO A 227 -26.12 -11.16 17.63
N LYS A 228 -25.48 -12.03 16.84
CA LYS A 228 -24.49 -12.99 17.32
C LYS A 228 -23.26 -12.27 17.88
N ILE A 229 -22.68 -11.36 17.10
CA ILE A 229 -21.53 -10.55 17.50
C ILE A 229 -21.84 -9.74 18.76
N MET A 230 -23.03 -9.12 18.85
CA MET A 230 -23.44 -8.38 20.05
C MET A 230 -23.58 -9.30 21.27
N THR A 231 -24.13 -10.50 21.07
CA THR A 231 -24.22 -11.53 22.12
C THR A 231 -22.85 -11.92 22.62
N TRP A 232 -21.88 -12.21 21.74
CA TRP A 232 -20.53 -12.57 22.15
C TRP A 232 -19.77 -11.41 22.80
N LYS A 233 -19.93 -10.17 22.32
CA LYS A 233 -19.37 -8.99 22.99
C LYS A 233 -19.92 -8.82 24.40
N ALA A 234 -21.21 -9.06 24.57
CA ALA A 234 -21.84 -8.98 25.89
C ALA A 234 -21.37 -10.13 26.81
N GLN A 235 -21.21 -11.35 26.29
CA GLN A 235 -20.60 -12.47 27.00
C GLN A 235 -19.16 -12.15 27.42
N LEU A 236 -18.35 -11.57 26.53
CA LEU A 236 -16.98 -11.17 26.82
C LEU A 236 -16.92 -10.13 27.94
N ILE A 237 -17.84 -9.14 27.92
CA ILE A 237 -17.97 -8.16 29.00
C ILE A 237 -18.39 -8.86 30.30
N ALA A 238 -19.38 -9.76 30.26
CA ALA A 238 -19.84 -10.47 31.45
C ALA A 238 -18.76 -11.37 32.07
N LEU A 239 -17.92 -12.02 31.26
CA LEU A 239 -16.78 -12.81 31.73
C LEU A 239 -15.71 -11.95 32.41
N ASN A 240 -15.51 -10.72 31.92
CA ASN A 240 -14.45 -9.81 32.39
C ASN A 240 -14.95 -8.73 33.36
N SER A 241 -16.22 -8.78 33.79
CA SER A 241 -16.80 -7.78 34.69
C SER A 241 -17.72 -8.41 35.73
N ASN A 242 -17.96 -7.68 36.83
CA ASN A 242 -18.87 -8.10 37.89
C ASN A 242 -20.36 -7.82 37.54
N VAL A 243 -20.69 -7.69 36.24
CA VAL A 243 -22.02 -7.33 35.74
C VAL A 243 -22.95 -8.54 35.80
N ASN A 244 -24.17 -8.35 36.30
CA ASN A 244 -25.14 -9.42 36.49
C ASN A 244 -25.68 -9.92 35.15
N GLY A 245 -25.39 -11.18 34.77
CA GLY A 245 -25.71 -11.74 33.44
C GLY A 245 -27.20 -11.76 33.07
N ASN A 246 -28.11 -11.63 34.05
CA ASN A 246 -29.55 -11.61 33.80
C ASN A 246 -30.04 -10.37 33.04
N ASP A 247 -29.43 -9.20 33.25
CA ASP A 247 -29.85 -7.98 32.55
C ASP A 247 -29.33 -7.97 31.10
N ILE A 248 -28.13 -8.51 30.87
CA ILE A 248 -27.55 -8.70 29.53
C ILE A 248 -28.41 -9.66 28.70
N ASN A 249 -28.83 -10.79 29.27
CA ASN A 249 -29.63 -11.79 28.55
C ASN A 249 -30.95 -11.23 28.02
N LYS A 250 -31.66 -10.40 28.82
CA LYS A 250 -32.93 -9.78 28.39
C LYS A 250 -32.74 -8.83 27.21
N THR A 251 -31.68 -8.01 27.23
CA THR A 251 -31.37 -7.12 26.11
C THR A 251 -30.97 -7.91 24.85
N MET A 252 -30.22 -9.00 25.00
CA MET A 252 -29.83 -9.85 23.87
C MET A 252 -31.04 -10.58 23.24
N GLU A 253 -31.97 -11.06 24.06
CA GLU A 253 -33.20 -11.70 23.58
C GLU A 253 -34.05 -10.72 22.76
N SER A 254 -34.17 -9.47 23.21
CA SER A 254 -34.85 -8.41 22.45
C SER A 254 -34.16 -8.10 21.13
N LEU A 255 -32.83 -8.07 21.09
CA LEU A 255 -32.06 -7.83 19.85
C LEU A 255 -32.22 -8.99 18.86
N ARG A 256 -32.15 -10.25 19.35
CA ARG A 256 -32.37 -11.44 18.52
C ARG A 256 -33.76 -11.43 17.89
N HIS A 257 -34.81 -11.18 18.66
CA HIS A 257 -36.17 -11.08 18.14
C HIS A 257 -36.35 -9.97 17.11
N THR A 258 -35.70 -8.81 17.32
CA THR A 258 -35.74 -7.71 16.35
C THR A 258 -35.06 -8.11 15.04
N SER A 259 -33.91 -8.79 15.11
CA SER A 259 -33.20 -9.26 13.93
C SER A 259 -33.92 -10.37 13.19
N GLU A 260 -34.53 -11.32 13.89
CA GLU A 260 -35.38 -12.35 13.30
C GLU A 260 -36.55 -11.72 12.55
N SER A 261 -37.21 -10.73 13.16
CA SER A 261 -38.29 -9.99 12.51
C SER A 261 -37.82 -9.23 11.27
N PHE A 262 -36.61 -8.65 11.30
CA PHE A 262 -36.02 -7.96 10.16
C PHE A 262 -35.59 -8.94 9.05
N GLN A 263 -34.99 -10.08 9.40
CA GLN A 263 -34.66 -11.13 8.44
C GLN A 263 -35.91 -11.68 7.77
N ASP A 264 -36.96 -11.96 8.54
CA ASP A 264 -38.25 -12.40 8.01
C ASP A 264 -38.85 -11.33 7.09
N PHE A 265 -38.73 -10.05 7.45
CA PHE A 265 -39.15 -8.96 6.58
C PHE A 265 -38.38 -8.96 5.25
N VAL A 266 -37.04 -9.01 5.29
CA VAL A 266 -36.17 -8.99 4.09
C VAL A 266 -36.41 -10.23 3.22
N LYS A 267 -36.53 -11.42 3.82
CA LYS A 267 -36.67 -12.70 3.10
C LYS A 267 -38.07 -12.89 2.50
N ASN A 268 -39.12 -12.49 3.21
CA ASN A 268 -40.50 -12.72 2.78
C ASN A 268 -41.11 -11.54 2.02
N ASN A 269 -40.42 -10.40 1.94
CA ASN A 269 -40.86 -9.23 1.16
C ASN A 269 -39.80 -8.80 0.13
N PRO A 270 -39.32 -9.71 -0.75
CA PRO A 270 -38.29 -9.38 -1.73
C PRO A 270 -38.76 -8.30 -2.72
N GLU A 271 -40.04 -8.32 -3.10
CA GLU A 271 -40.65 -7.29 -3.96
C GLU A 271 -40.65 -5.90 -3.31
N TYR A 272 -40.79 -5.80 -1.98
CA TYR A 272 -40.69 -4.52 -1.27
C TYR A 272 -39.27 -3.98 -1.24
N MET A 273 -38.26 -4.84 -1.06
CA MET A 273 -36.85 -4.43 -1.15
C MET A 273 -36.50 -4.00 -2.57
N GLN A 274 -37.05 -4.68 -3.57
CA GLN A 274 -36.88 -4.33 -4.99
C GLN A 274 -37.60 -3.02 -5.35
N ASN A 275 -38.80 -2.77 -4.82
CA ASN A 275 -39.51 -1.50 -4.97
C ASN A 275 -38.83 -0.36 -4.21
N LEU A 276 -38.35 -0.61 -2.99
CA LEU A 276 -37.61 0.37 -2.20
C LEU A 276 -36.31 0.75 -2.91
N ALA A 277 -35.62 -0.23 -3.49
CA ALA A 277 -34.48 -0.03 -4.36
C ALA A 277 -34.85 0.84 -5.56
N GLU A 278 -35.88 0.48 -6.32
CA GLU A 278 -36.35 1.25 -7.47
C GLU A 278 -36.73 2.70 -7.09
N GLN A 279 -37.46 2.89 -6.00
CA GLN A 279 -37.84 4.21 -5.50
C GLN A 279 -36.66 5.02 -4.97
N MET A 280 -35.71 4.39 -4.27
CA MET A 280 -34.47 5.04 -3.86
C MET A 280 -33.63 5.44 -5.07
N SER A 281 -33.53 4.56 -6.08
CA SER A 281 -32.84 4.85 -7.34
C SER A 281 -33.43 6.10 -7.97
N LEU A 282 -34.76 6.16 -8.13
CA LEU A 282 -35.46 7.31 -8.70
C LEU A 282 -35.28 8.61 -7.88
N GLN A 283 -35.24 8.50 -6.54
CA GLN A 283 -35.06 9.66 -5.67
C GLN A 283 -33.60 10.13 -5.56
N LEU A 284 -32.63 9.22 -5.69
CA LEU A 284 -31.20 9.52 -5.59
C LEU A 284 -30.60 9.91 -6.94
N GLN A 285 -31.22 9.55 -8.06
CA GLN A 285 -30.75 9.88 -9.40
C GLN A 285 -30.46 11.38 -9.60
N PRO A 286 -31.34 12.32 -9.19
CA PRO A 286 -31.07 13.75 -9.34
C PRO A 286 -29.88 14.23 -8.49
N LEU A 287 -29.61 13.57 -7.37
CA LEU A 287 -28.45 13.87 -6.50
C LEU A 287 -27.16 13.30 -7.09
N LEU A 288 -27.23 12.12 -7.72
CA LEU A 288 -26.11 11.52 -8.44
C LEU A 288 -25.76 12.36 -9.66
N ASP A 289 -26.75 12.77 -10.45
CA ASP A 289 -26.55 13.60 -11.65
C ASP A 289 -25.90 14.96 -11.29
N ASP A 290 -26.32 15.58 -10.18
CA ASP A 290 -25.71 16.80 -9.66
C ASP A 290 -24.27 16.56 -9.14
N LEU A 291 -24.01 15.39 -8.56
CA LEU A 291 -22.71 15.01 -8.03
C LEU A 291 -21.73 14.63 -9.14
N ASP A 292 -22.16 13.93 -10.19
CA ASP A 292 -21.37 13.61 -11.38
C ASP A 292 -20.99 14.88 -12.12
N MET A 293 -21.94 15.81 -12.33
CA MET A 293 -21.65 17.09 -12.97
C MET A 293 -20.62 17.91 -12.15
N LYS A 294 -20.75 17.93 -10.82
CA LYS A 294 -19.78 18.61 -9.94
C LYS A 294 -18.44 17.90 -9.86
N THR A 295 -18.43 16.58 -9.93
CA THR A 295 -17.21 15.76 -9.86
C THR A 295 -16.42 15.89 -11.15
N ASP A 296 -17.09 15.89 -12.30
CA ASP A 296 -16.47 16.07 -13.61
C ASP A 296 -15.85 17.48 -13.73
N ASP A 297 -16.58 18.51 -13.28
CA ASP A 297 -16.03 19.88 -13.16
C ASP A 297 -14.79 19.94 -12.26
N LYS A 298 -14.80 19.23 -11.12
CA LYS A 298 -13.67 19.20 -10.18
C LYS A 298 -12.49 18.40 -10.68
N LEU A 299 -12.72 17.27 -11.36
CA LEU A 299 -11.67 16.45 -11.98
C LEU A 299 -11.02 17.17 -13.16
N ASN A 300 -11.82 17.88 -13.96
CA ASN A 300 -11.32 18.75 -15.02
C ASN A 300 -10.48 19.91 -14.44
N GLN A 301 -10.93 20.51 -13.34
CA GLN A 301 -10.16 21.55 -12.63
C GLN A 301 -8.82 20.99 -12.10
N LEU A 302 -8.83 19.83 -11.44
CA LEU A 302 -7.62 19.20 -10.91
C LEU A 302 -6.65 18.76 -12.01
N SER A 303 -7.16 18.26 -13.14
CA SER A 303 -6.35 17.92 -14.31
C SER A 303 -5.68 19.16 -14.90
N ALA A 304 -6.40 20.28 -15.00
CA ALA A 304 -5.84 21.55 -15.43
C ALA A 304 -4.78 22.09 -14.46
N GLU A 305 -5.03 22.00 -13.14
CA GLU A 305 -4.06 22.39 -12.10
C GLU A 305 -2.81 21.50 -12.15
N ARG A 306 -2.96 20.19 -12.38
CA ARG A 306 -1.84 19.25 -12.54
C ARG A 306 -0.98 19.57 -13.76
N VAL A 307 -1.58 19.83 -14.91
CA VAL A 307 -0.84 20.23 -16.13
C VAL A 307 -0.08 21.55 -15.89
N ALA A 308 -0.70 22.50 -15.18
CA ALA A 308 -0.03 23.75 -14.81
C ALA A 308 1.15 23.54 -13.85
N LEU A 309 1.00 22.64 -12.87
CA LEU A 309 2.05 22.22 -11.94
C LEU A 309 3.19 21.49 -12.65
N GLU A 310 2.89 20.55 -13.54
CA GLU A 310 3.91 19.83 -14.32
C GLU A 310 4.71 20.79 -15.21
N ALA A 311 4.05 21.76 -15.84
CA ALA A 311 4.71 22.82 -16.60
C ALA A 311 5.57 23.74 -15.70
N MET A 312 5.12 24.03 -14.48
CA MET A 312 5.89 24.81 -13.50
C MET A 312 7.15 24.06 -13.05
N VAL A 313 7.01 22.78 -12.69
CA VAL A 313 8.13 21.93 -12.28
C VAL A 313 9.10 21.71 -13.43
N ALA A 314 8.64 21.57 -14.68
CA ALA A 314 9.50 21.48 -15.84
C ALA A 314 10.35 22.75 -16.04
N ARG A 315 9.74 23.93 -15.89
CA ARG A 315 10.45 25.21 -15.92
C ARG A 315 11.47 25.33 -14.79
N GLU A 316 11.09 24.99 -13.56
CA GLU A 316 12.03 25.03 -12.42
C GLU A 316 13.20 24.06 -12.61
N ARG A 317 12.95 22.86 -13.17
CA ARG A 317 14.02 21.90 -13.49
C ARG A 317 14.98 22.45 -14.54
N GLU A 318 14.47 23.09 -15.58
CA GLU A 318 15.30 23.71 -16.62
C GLU A 318 16.14 24.87 -16.04
N GLU A 319 15.53 25.71 -15.19
CA GLU A 319 16.23 26.79 -14.49
C GLU A 319 17.31 26.25 -13.54
N LEU A 320 17.02 25.17 -12.79
CA LEU A 320 17.98 24.50 -11.92
C LEU A 320 19.15 23.90 -12.71
N VAL A 321 18.88 23.23 -13.83
CA VAL A 321 19.95 22.68 -14.70
C VAL A 321 20.84 23.80 -15.24
N ASN A 322 20.23 24.89 -15.71
CA ASN A 322 20.96 26.06 -16.18
C ASN A 322 21.79 26.73 -15.07
N MET A 323 21.27 26.78 -13.84
CA MET A 323 22.00 27.28 -12.67
C MET A 323 23.22 26.39 -12.37
N VAL A 324 23.04 25.08 -12.32
CA VAL A 324 24.12 24.11 -12.08
C VAL A 324 25.18 24.19 -13.18
N GLU A 325 24.80 24.40 -14.44
CA GLU A 325 25.76 24.55 -15.54
C GLU A 325 26.57 25.86 -15.41
N ARG A 326 25.93 26.96 -14.99
CA ARG A 326 26.64 28.22 -14.68
C ARG A 326 27.62 28.04 -13.52
N GLU A 327 27.20 27.38 -12.45
CA GLU A 327 28.08 27.07 -11.32
C GLU A 327 29.25 26.18 -11.73
N ARG A 328 29.02 25.14 -12.53
CA ARG A 328 30.10 24.28 -13.08
C ARG A 328 31.09 25.07 -13.94
N LYS A 329 30.62 25.99 -14.79
CA LYS A 329 31.49 26.86 -15.59
C LYS A 329 32.30 27.80 -14.70
N ALA A 330 31.69 28.38 -13.67
CA ALA A 330 32.38 29.22 -12.69
C ALA A 330 33.46 28.42 -11.92
N ILE A 331 33.13 27.22 -11.45
CA ILE A 331 34.08 26.32 -10.78
C ILE A 331 35.22 25.94 -11.72
N ALA A 332 34.95 25.62 -13.00
CA ALA A 332 36.00 25.30 -13.97
C ALA A 332 36.98 26.46 -14.18
N ILE A 333 36.48 27.70 -14.21
CA ILE A 333 37.33 28.90 -14.29
C ILE A 333 38.18 29.03 -13.02
N ILE A 334 37.59 28.90 -11.84
CA ILE A 334 38.32 28.97 -10.56
C ILE A 334 39.42 27.91 -10.49
N VAL A 335 39.10 26.66 -10.84
CA VAL A 335 40.07 25.55 -10.86
C VAL A 335 41.19 25.80 -11.88
N SER A 336 40.87 26.38 -13.05
CA SER A 336 41.89 26.72 -14.04
C SER A 336 42.84 27.82 -13.56
N GLN A 337 42.31 28.86 -12.91
CA GLN A 337 43.10 29.93 -12.29
C GLN A 337 43.97 29.41 -11.14
N GLU A 338 43.45 28.49 -10.34
CA GLU A 338 44.18 27.87 -9.25
C GLU A 338 45.30 26.96 -9.77
N ARG A 339 45.06 26.20 -10.86
CA ARG A 339 46.10 25.42 -11.53
C ARG A 339 47.19 26.29 -12.17
N GLU A 340 46.82 27.43 -12.73
CA GLU A 340 47.79 28.38 -13.31
C GLU A 340 48.68 28.99 -12.21
N LYS A 341 48.09 29.41 -11.08
CA LYS A 341 48.85 29.84 -9.89
C LYS A 341 49.73 28.72 -9.34
N PHE A 342 49.22 27.50 -9.26
CA PHE A 342 49.99 26.34 -8.80
C PHE A 342 51.17 26.02 -9.72
N THR A 343 51.03 26.20 -11.03
CA THR A 343 52.12 26.01 -12.00
C THR A 343 53.18 27.11 -11.86
N GLN A 344 52.77 28.35 -11.63
CA GLN A 344 53.71 29.46 -11.37
C GLN A 344 54.46 29.28 -10.04
N ASP A 345 53.78 28.80 -9.00
CA ASP A 345 54.41 28.50 -7.70
C ASP A 345 55.36 27.31 -7.81
N LEU A 346 55.03 26.28 -8.60
CA LEU A 346 55.93 25.17 -8.91
C LEU A 346 57.19 25.63 -9.64
N ASP A 347 57.07 26.55 -10.60
CA ASP A 347 58.24 27.10 -11.31
C ASP A 347 59.14 27.92 -10.38
N LYS A 348 58.56 28.70 -9.46
CA LYS A 348 59.33 29.41 -8.42
C LYS A 348 60.00 28.44 -7.45
N VAL A 349 59.28 27.45 -6.93
CA VAL A 349 59.84 26.45 -6.03
C VAL A 349 60.95 25.66 -6.72
N SER A 350 60.80 25.31 -7.99
CA SER A 350 61.83 24.62 -8.78
C SER A 350 63.07 25.48 -8.96
N GLN A 351 62.91 26.79 -9.23
CA GLN A 351 64.04 27.73 -9.32
C GLN A 351 64.73 27.96 -7.96
N ASP A 352 63.97 28.06 -6.87
CA ASP A 352 64.52 28.23 -5.52
C ASP A 352 65.27 26.98 -5.05
N VAL A 353 64.78 25.78 -5.39
CA VAL A 353 65.50 24.52 -5.13
C VAL A 353 66.76 24.42 -5.98
N LEU A 354 66.71 24.84 -7.25
CA LEU A 354 67.87 24.81 -8.14
C LEU A 354 68.96 25.80 -7.69
N THR A 355 68.58 27.01 -7.30
CA THR A 355 69.51 28.02 -6.78
C THR A 355 70.12 27.58 -5.45
N LEU A 356 69.31 27.06 -4.51
CA LEU A 356 69.82 26.53 -3.24
C LEU A 356 70.77 25.33 -3.44
N ALA A 357 70.45 24.44 -4.38
CA ALA A 357 71.32 23.32 -4.73
C ALA A 357 72.64 23.80 -5.36
N MET A 358 72.60 24.78 -6.26
CA MET A 358 73.79 25.36 -6.87
C MET A 358 74.66 26.10 -5.85
N ASP A 359 74.05 26.87 -4.95
CA ASP A 359 74.78 27.53 -3.85
C ASP A 359 75.48 26.51 -2.96
N LYS A 360 74.80 25.41 -2.62
CA LYS A 360 75.42 24.32 -1.83
C LYS A 360 76.54 23.61 -2.58
N VAL A 361 76.44 23.43 -3.89
CA VAL A 361 77.52 22.88 -4.72
C VAL A 361 78.71 23.83 -4.75
N ILE A 362 78.50 25.13 -4.91
CA ILE A 362 79.56 26.15 -4.88
C ILE A 362 80.27 26.15 -3.53
N ASP A 363 79.52 26.09 -2.43
CA ASP A 363 80.08 25.99 -1.08
C ASP A 363 80.90 24.71 -0.89
N LEU A 364 80.43 23.58 -1.43
CA LEU A 364 81.15 22.30 -1.37
C LEU A 364 82.47 22.37 -2.15
N ILE A 365 82.46 22.99 -3.33
CA ILE A 365 83.66 23.19 -4.16
C ILE A 365 84.65 24.08 -3.42
N LYS A 366 84.19 25.20 -2.84
CA LYS A 366 85.04 26.12 -2.08
C LYS A 366 85.69 25.43 -0.88
N SER A 367 84.90 24.66 -0.13
CA SER A 367 85.38 23.86 0.99
C SER A 367 86.41 22.81 0.54
N THR A 368 86.13 22.11 -0.56
CA THR A 368 87.04 21.09 -1.13
C THR A 368 88.37 21.71 -1.57
N ILE A 369 88.36 22.87 -2.21
CA ILE A 369 89.59 23.58 -2.60
C ILE A 369 90.41 23.96 -1.37
N ILE A 370 89.77 24.43 -0.30
CA ILE A 370 90.47 24.77 0.95
C ILE A 370 91.12 23.52 1.56
N TYR A 371 90.39 22.41 1.65
CA TYR A 371 90.96 21.15 2.14
C TYR A 371 92.07 20.62 1.23
N PHE A 372 91.97 20.79 -0.08
CA PHE A 372 92.99 20.40 -1.05
C PHE A 372 94.28 21.23 -0.88
N ILE A 373 94.16 22.55 -0.65
CA ILE A 373 95.31 23.42 -0.35
C ILE A 373 95.96 23.00 0.98
N LEU A 374 95.16 22.72 2.01
CA LEU A 374 95.65 22.20 3.30
C LEU A 374 96.36 20.86 3.13
N PHE A 375 95.84 19.98 2.28
CA PHE A 375 96.42 18.68 1.98
C PHE A 375 97.77 18.80 1.26
N ILE A 376 97.89 19.71 0.28
CA ILE A 376 99.16 20.02 -0.40
C ILE A 376 100.17 20.57 0.60
N LEU A 377 99.75 21.50 1.47
CA LEU A 377 100.61 22.04 2.53
C LEU A 377 101.11 20.90 3.44
N ALA A 378 100.23 19.99 3.86
CA ALA A 378 100.62 18.86 4.68
C ALA A 378 101.64 17.95 3.96
N ILE A 379 101.43 17.62 2.68
CA ILE A 379 102.36 16.78 1.91
C ILE A 379 103.72 17.43 1.73
N PHE A 380 103.78 18.76 1.49
CA PHE A 380 105.06 19.43 1.30
C PHE A 380 105.81 19.70 2.61
N PHE A 381 105.09 20.08 3.67
CA PHE A 381 105.72 20.46 4.94
C PHE A 381 105.93 19.28 5.92
N ALA A 382 105.14 18.21 5.85
CA ALA A 382 105.33 17.05 6.74
C ALA A 382 106.66 16.31 6.54
N PRO A 383 107.17 16.08 5.30
CA PRO A 383 108.49 15.47 5.09
C PRO A 383 109.63 16.37 5.58
N LEU A 384 109.49 17.69 5.45
CA LEU A 384 110.43 18.67 5.98
C LEU A 384 110.46 18.68 7.52
N GLY A 385 109.29 18.62 8.17
CA GLY A 385 109.17 18.52 9.62
C GLY A 385 109.73 17.21 10.19
N LEU A 386 109.38 16.08 9.58
CA LEU A 386 109.92 14.76 9.95
C LEU A 386 111.42 14.65 9.68
N GLY A 387 111.90 15.18 8.55
CA GLY A 387 113.32 15.22 8.19
C GLY A 387 114.15 16.05 9.18
N TYR A 388 113.66 17.23 9.60
CA TYR A 388 114.32 18.05 10.62
C TYR A 388 114.39 17.34 11.98
N PHE A 389 113.32 16.65 12.38
CA PHE A 389 113.27 15.95 13.67
C PHE A 389 114.16 14.69 13.69
N LEU A 390 114.20 13.93 12.59
CA LEU A 390 115.07 12.76 12.44
C LEU A 390 116.56 13.15 12.30
N GLY A 391 116.86 14.25 11.60
CA GLY A 391 118.22 14.81 11.52
C GLY A 391 118.76 15.21 12.90
N LYS A 392 117.91 15.79 13.77
CA LYS A 392 118.28 16.16 15.14
C LYS A 392 118.57 14.93 16.02
N ARG A 393 117.90 13.80 15.78
CA ARG A 393 118.15 12.52 16.49
C ARG A 393 119.36 11.76 15.96
N ALA A 394 119.68 11.87 14.67
CA ALA A 394 120.89 11.27 14.09
C ALA A 394 122.18 12.00 14.53
N ALA A 395 122.13 13.32 14.74
CA ALA A 395 123.25 14.08 15.30
C ALA A 395 123.60 13.69 16.75
N ILE A 396 122.62 13.21 17.53
CA ILE A 396 122.83 12.77 18.92
C ILE A 396 123.55 11.41 19.01
N LYS A 397 123.54 10.60 17.94
CA LYS A 397 124.15 9.25 17.93
C LYS A 397 125.58 9.17 17.38
N LYS A 398 126.22 10.31 17.06
CA LYS A 398 127.67 10.41 16.77
C LYS A 398 128.50 10.87 17.98
N THR A 399 127.89 10.91 19.17
CA THR A 399 128.52 11.32 20.44
C THR A 399 128.39 10.26 21.51
N THR A 400 128.54 8.97 21.16
CA THR A 400 128.76 7.87 22.11
C THR A 400 129.46 6.71 21.39
N VAL A 401 130.73 6.55 21.77
CA VAL A 401 131.58 5.33 21.87
C VAL A 401 131.04 4.04 21.26
#